data_AF-A0A937LAV8-F1
#
_entry.id   AF-A0A937LAV8-F1
#
_cell.length_a   1.000
_cell.length_b   1.000
_cell.length_c   1.000
_cell.angle_alpha   90.00
_cell.angle_beta   90.00
_cell.angle_gamma   90.00
#
_symmetry.space_group_name_H-M   'P 1'
#
loop_
_entity.id
_entity.type
_entity.pdbx_description
1 polymer ?
#
loop_
_entity_poly.entity_id
_entity_poly.type
_entity_poly.pdbx_seq_one_letter_code
_entity_poly.pdbx_strand_id
1 'polypeptide(L)'
;MTSHPQVDRPDLDALFADLAHPNPHLQTQAYLAMVDHWPEESMPRLLALLDQPDVSLRRAAVRGLGAFGAVALQPLAELFERSPDGTVRASCVKAYAQIASNYPEQDFSPEAMTVLETALSDESPVVSQSAVMALGQVGVQALPLLIKICKGANIAHVQSAAMALAEIPDPQAEACLREVFSDPATDPLARQMVEASLGRLEGSR
;
A
#
# COMPACT_ATOMS: atom_id res chain seq x y z
N MET A 1 -28.18 -31.07 24.90
CA MET A 1 -28.32 -30.04 23.85
C MET A 1 -27.56 -28.82 24.33
N THR A 2 -26.29 -28.68 23.94
CA THR A 2 -25.45 -27.55 24.32
C THR A 2 -25.73 -26.41 23.34
N SER A 3 -26.65 -25.51 23.71
CA SER A 3 -26.90 -24.27 22.99
C SER A 3 -25.59 -23.48 22.91
N HIS A 4 -25.01 -23.41 21.72
CA HIS A 4 -23.91 -22.48 21.45
C HIS A 4 -24.51 -21.06 21.44
N PRO A 5 -23.90 -20.08 22.10
CA PRO A 5 -24.36 -18.70 22.02
C PRO A 5 -24.24 -18.25 20.57
N GLN A 6 -25.37 -17.91 19.97
CA GLN A 6 -25.44 -17.27 18.67
C GLN A 6 -24.82 -15.89 18.85
N VAL A 7 -23.54 -15.73 18.47
CA VAL A 7 -22.90 -14.42 18.43
C VAL A 7 -23.72 -13.58 17.46
N ASP A 8 -24.38 -12.56 17.98
CA ASP A 8 -25.33 -11.76 17.22
C ASP A 8 -24.58 -11.12 16.04
N ARG A 9 -25.03 -11.39 14.82
CA ARG A 9 -24.37 -10.88 13.60
C ARG A 9 -24.53 -9.35 13.60
N PRO A 10 -23.44 -8.57 13.65
CA PRO A 10 -23.56 -7.12 13.76
C PRO A 10 -24.23 -6.53 12.51
N ASP A 11 -25.01 -5.47 12.70
CA ASP A 11 -25.68 -4.76 11.61
C ASP A 11 -24.66 -4.07 10.70
N LEU A 12 -24.71 -4.38 9.39
CA LEU A 12 -23.72 -3.88 8.43
C LEU A 12 -23.75 -2.35 8.30
N ASP A 13 -24.92 -1.73 8.37
CA ASP A 13 -25.03 -0.26 8.26
C ASP A 13 -24.44 0.44 9.48
N ALA A 14 -24.61 -0.13 10.68
CA ALA A 14 -23.92 0.33 11.87
C ALA A 14 -22.39 0.23 11.73
N LEU A 15 -21.87 -0.89 11.19
CA LEU A 15 -20.43 -1.03 10.94
C LEU A 15 -19.92 0.04 9.95
N PHE A 16 -20.71 0.41 8.95
CA PHE A 16 -20.35 1.48 8.01
C PHE A 16 -20.38 2.87 8.67
N ALA A 17 -21.31 3.11 9.60
CA ALA A 17 -21.32 4.33 10.39
C ALA A 17 -20.06 4.44 11.28
N ASP A 18 -19.59 3.32 11.82
CA ASP A 18 -18.41 3.26 12.68
C ASP A 18 -17.10 3.57 11.94
N LEU A 19 -17.07 3.47 10.60
CA LEU A 19 -15.89 3.87 9.80
C LEU A 19 -15.52 5.34 9.97
N ALA A 20 -16.53 6.20 10.19
CA ALA A 20 -16.35 7.63 10.42
C ALA A 20 -16.18 7.98 11.90
N HIS A 21 -16.26 7.00 12.80
CA HIS A 21 -16.19 7.24 14.23
C HIS A 21 -14.78 7.71 14.63
N PRO A 22 -14.60 8.74 15.48
CA PRO A 22 -13.27 9.28 15.83
C PRO A 22 -12.39 8.30 16.62
N ASN A 23 -12.98 7.29 17.25
CA ASN A 23 -12.25 6.23 17.96
C ASN A 23 -11.68 5.19 16.98
N PRO A 24 -10.35 5.07 16.85
CA PRO A 24 -9.73 4.09 15.94
C PRO A 24 -10.02 2.65 16.33
N HIS A 25 -10.27 2.36 17.61
CA HIS A 25 -10.61 1.01 18.05
C HIS A 25 -11.96 0.55 17.48
N LEU A 26 -12.96 1.44 17.45
CA LEU A 26 -14.27 1.14 16.87
C LEU A 26 -14.18 0.95 15.35
N GLN A 27 -13.35 1.75 14.67
CA GLN A 27 -13.07 1.53 13.25
C GLN A 27 -12.45 0.15 13.00
N THR A 28 -11.44 -0.23 13.78
CA THR A 28 -10.80 -1.55 13.65
C THR A 28 -11.77 -2.69 13.92
N GLN A 29 -12.59 -2.60 14.98
CA GLN A 29 -13.62 -3.59 15.25
C GLN A 29 -14.63 -3.69 14.11
N ALA A 30 -15.02 -2.57 13.51
CA ALA A 30 -15.91 -2.56 12.38
C ALA A 30 -15.31 -3.30 11.17
N TYR A 31 -14.03 -3.06 10.84
CA TYR A 31 -13.36 -3.76 9.75
C TYR A 31 -13.30 -5.27 9.98
N LEU A 32 -12.93 -5.71 11.20
CA LEU A 32 -12.85 -7.13 11.51
C LEU A 32 -14.23 -7.80 11.45
N ALA A 33 -15.27 -7.15 11.99
CA ALA A 33 -16.63 -7.62 11.89
C ALA A 33 -17.13 -7.70 10.44
N MET A 34 -16.74 -6.76 9.58
CA MET A 34 -17.04 -6.80 8.14
C MET A 34 -16.39 -8.02 7.46
N VAL A 35 -15.13 -8.32 7.79
CA VAL A 35 -14.41 -9.49 7.25
C VAL A 35 -15.06 -10.80 7.70
N ASP A 36 -15.39 -10.90 8.99
CA ASP A 36 -15.90 -12.14 9.60
C ASP A 36 -17.37 -12.42 9.21
N HIS A 37 -18.18 -11.38 9.03
CA HIS A 37 -19.63 -11.53 8.92
C HIS A 37 -20.23 -11.03 7.60
N TRP A 38 -19.54 -10.17 6.85
CA TRP A 38 -20.08 -9.50 5.67
C TRP A 38 -19.04 -9.35 4.55
N PRO A 39 -18.24 -10.38 4.20
CA PRO A 39 -17.13 -10.19 3.28
C PRO A 39 -17.60 -9.84 1.86
N GLU A 40 -18.71 -10.43 1.40
CA GLU A 40 -19.25 -10.20 0.06
C GLU A 40 -19.96 -8.85 -0.05
N GLU A 41 -20.71 -8.45 0.98
CA GLU A 41 -21.50 -7.21 0.97
C GLU A 41 -20.67 -5.97 1.30
N SER A 42 -19.64 -6.11 2.14
CA SER A 42 -18.75 -5.00 2.52
C SER A 42 -17.83 -4.59 1.37
N MET A 43 -17.31 -5.55 0.59
CA MET A 43 -16.34 -5.28 -0.47
C MET A 43 -16.79 -4.21 -1.49
N PRO A 44 -17.94 -4.35 -2.17
CA PRO A 44 -18.39 -3.35 -3.14
C PRO A 44 -18.68 -1.99 -2.50
N ARG A 45 -19.17 -1.98 -1.25
CA ARG A 45 -19.44 -0.73 -0.51
C ARG A 45 -18.15 0.00 -0.14
N LEU A 46 -17.13 -0.72 0.34
CA LEU A 46 -15.81 -0.14 0.65
C LEU A 46 -15.13 0.40 -0.62
N LEU A 47 -15.22 -0.31 -1.74
CA LEU A 47 -14.70 0.18 -3.03
C LEU A 47 -15.38 1.48 -3.47
N ALA A 48 -16.71 1.57 -3.34
CA ALA A 48 -17.47 2.78 -3.65
C ALA A 48 -17.08 3.98 -2.76
N LEU A 49 -16.60 3.73 -1.54
CA LEU A 49 -16.12 4.78 -0.65
C LEU A 49 -14.80 5.41 -1.09
N LEU A 50 -14.02 4.76 -1.98
CA LEU A 50 -12.76 5.32 -2.51
C LEU A 50 -12.99 6.51 -3.47
N ASP A 51 -14.21 6.67 -3.98
CA ASP A 51 -14.62 7.75 -4.89
C ASP A 51 -15.38 8.88 -4.16
N GLN A 52 -15.46 8.84 -2.84
CA GLN A 52 -16.21 9.85 -2.09
C GLN A 52 -15.39 11.12 -1.92
N PRO A 53 -16.01 12.32 -1.93
CA PRO A 53 -15.31 13.59 -1.74
C PRO A 53 -14.68 13.72 -0.35
N ASP A 54 -15.28 13.10 0.66
CA ASP A 54 -14.76 13.10 2.03
C ASP A 54 -13.48 12.27 2.14
N VAL A 55 -12.36 12.95 2.43
CA VAL A 55 -11.04 12.36 2.62
C VAL A 55 -11.02 11.35 3.77
N SER A 56 -11.76 11.60 4.85
CA SER A 56 -11.83 10.73 6.02
C SER A 56 -12.48 9.40 5.67
N LEU A 57 -13.58 9.44 4.91
CA LEU A 57 -14.26 8.24 4.41
C LEU A 57 -13.36 7.45 3.46
N ARG A 58 -12.67 8.11 2.52
CA ARG A 58 -11.70 7.43 1.64
C ARG A 58 -10.60 6.72 2.43
N ARG A 59 -10.05 7.39 3.44
CA ARG A 59 -9.01 6.81 4.32
C ARG A 59 -9.54 5.63 5.13
N ALA A 60 -10.77 5.71 5.62
CA ALA A 60 -11.40 4.61 6.33
C ALA A 60 -11.66 3.42 5.40
N ALA A 61 -12.05 3.67 4.15
CA ALA A 61 -12.22 2.63 3.14
C ALA A 61 -10.91 1.94 2.77
N VAL A 62 -9.82 2.70 2.60
CA VAL A 62 -8.47 2.14 2.40
C VAL A 62 -8.07 1.21 3.54
N ARG A 63 -8.29 1.62 4.79
CA ARG A 63 -8.02 0.76 5.97
C ARG A 63 -8.91 -0.47 6.00
N GLY A 64 -10.19 -0.31 5.68
CA GLY A 64 -11.15 -1.40 5.60
C GLY A 64 -10.75 -2.44 4.57
N LEU A 65 -10.48 -2.04 3.33
CA LEU A 65 -9.96 -2.92 2.27
C LEU A 65 -8.62 -3.55 2.67
N GLY A 66 -7.79 -2.81 3.40
CA GLY A 66 -6.58 -3.32 4.03
C GLY A 66 -6.81 -4.50 4.97
N ALA A 67 -7.92 -4.54 5.71
CA ALA A 67 -8.28 -5.63 6.61
C ALA A 67 -8.83 -6.87 5.88
N PHE A 68 -9.20 -6.74 4.60
CA PHE A 68 -9.63 -7.87 3.77
C PHE A 68 -8.45 -8.65 3.19
N GLY A 69 -7.24 -8.08 3.16
CA GLY A 69 -6.05 -8.78 2.68
C GLY A 69 -6.12 -9.13 1.18
N ALA A 70 -5.60 -10.30 0.80
CA ALA A 70 -5.48 -10.73 -0.60
C ALA A 70 -6.77 -10.60 -1.42
N VAL A 71 -7.93 -10.89 -0.82
CA VAL A 71 -9.21 -10.91 -1.56
C VAL A 71 -9.63 -9.53 -2.07
N ALA A 72 -9.07 -8.46 -1.52
CA ALA A 72 -9.30 -7.10 -2.00
C ALA A 72 -8.43 -6.73 -3.21
N LEU A 73 -7.33 -7.44 -3.49
CA LEU A 73 -6.35 -7.05 -4.53
C LEU A 73 -6.98 -7.01 -5.93
N GLN A 74 -7.74 -8.05 -6.30
CA GLN A 74 -8.36 -8.13 -7.63
C GLN A 74 -9.46 -7.06 -7.85
N PRO A 75 -10.45 -6.88 -6.94
CA PRO A 75 -11.43 -5.80 -7.08
C PRO A 75 -10.82 -4.39 -7.12
N LEU A 76 -9.72 -4.18 -6.38
CA LEU A 76 -8.94 -2.95 -6.41
C LEU A 76 -8.19 -2.76 -7.75
N ALA A 77 -7.65 -3.82 -8.33
CA ALA A 77 -7.03 -3.78 -9.67
C ALA A 77 -8.04 -3.33 -10.72
N GLU A 78 -9.22 -3.95 -10.73
CA GLU A 78 -10.32 -3.61 -11.65
C GLU A 78 -10.78 -2.16 -11.47
N LEU A 79 -10.83 -1.65 -10.23
CA LEU A 79 -11.15 -0.25 -9.97
C LEU A 79 -10.05 0.71 -10.43
N PHE A 80 -8.78 0.36 -10.21
CA PHE A 80 -7.64 1.13 -10.68
C PHE A 80 -7.66 1.28 -12.20
N GLU A 81 -7.87 0.18 -12.95
CA GLU A 81 -7.86 0.16 -14.41
C GLU A 81 -9.00 0.98 -15.03
N ARG A 82 -10.21 0.90 -14.48
CA ARG A 82 -11.38 1.59 -15.06
C ARG A 82 -11.50 3.06 -14.65
N SER A 83 -10.78 3.51 -13.63
CA SER A 83 -11.00 4.83 -13.06
C SER A 83 -10.19 5.92 -13.77
N PRO A 84 -10.85 6.96 -14.33
CA PRO A 84 -10.14 8.12 -14.87
C PRO A 84 -9.64 9.06 -13.77
N ASP A 85 -10.14 8.95 -12.54
CA ASP A 85 -9.75 9.83 -11.43
C ASP A 85 -8.47 9.34 -10.74
N GLY A 86 -7.41 10.14 -10.82
CA GLY A 86 -6.13 9.88 -10.15
C GLY A 86 -6.24 9.77 -8.62
N THR A 87 -7.24 10.37 -7.99
CA THR A 87 -7.53 10.24 -6.55
C THR A 87 -8.02 8.84 -6.21
N VAL A 88 -8.92 8.29 -7.03
CA VAL A 88 -9.43 6.92 -6.87
C VAL A 88 -8.31 5.91 -7.12
N ARG A 89 -7.56 6.09 -8.21
CA ARG A 89 -6.39 5.25 -8.52
C ARG A 89 -5.35 5.28 -7.38
N ALA A 90 -5.06 6.46 -6.84
CA ALA A 90 -4.12 6.59 -5.71
C ALA A 90 -4.66 5.91 -4.45
N SER A 91 -5.98 5.95 -4.22
CA SER A 91 -6.61 5.26 -3.10
C SER A 91 -6.54 3.74 -3.25
N CYS A 92 -6.64 3.21 -4.48
CA CYS A 92 -6.43 1.79 -4.75
C CYS A 92 -5.00 1.35 -4.42
N VAL A 93 -4.00 2.11 -4.88
CA VAL A 93 -2.57 1.82 -4.58
C VAL A 93 -2.26 1.94 -3.08
N LYS A 94 -2.90 2.89 -2.38
CA LYS A 94 -2.78 2.98 -0.91
C LYS A 94 -3.42 1.80 -0.20
N ALA A 95 -4.51 1.24 -0.73
CA ALA A 95 -5.08 0.00 -0.20
C ALA A 95 -4.15 -1.19 -0.42
N TYR A 96 -3.44 -1.27 -1.55
CA TYR A 96 -2.37 -2.26 -1.75
C TYR A 96 -1.27 -2.12 -0.67
N ALA A 97 -0.79 -0.91 -0.42
CA ALA A 97 0.19 -0.66 0.64
C ALA A 97 -0.33 -1.09 2.02
N GLN A 98 -1.61 -0.82 2.32
CA GLN A 98 -2.24 -1.22 3.58
C GLN A 98 -2.36 -2.74 3.71
N ILE A 99 -2.70 -3.45 2.62
CA ILE A 99 -2.74 -4.92 2.59
C ILE A 99 -1.35 -5.48 2.88
N ALA A 100 -0.30 -4.98 2.20
CA ALA A 100 1.07 -5.43 2.44
C ALA A 100 1.52 -5.18 3.89
N SER A 101 1.18 -4.01 4.45
CA SER A 101 1.49 -3.67 5.85
C SER A 101 0.76 -4.56 6.87
N ASN A 102 -0.51 -4.91 6.60
CA ASN A 102 -1.31 -5.76 7.48
C ASN A 102 -0.92 -7.25 7.38
N TYR A 103 -0.42 -7.69 6.22
CA TYR A 103 -0.10 -9.08 5.91
C TYR A 103 1.31 -9.21 5.29
N PRO A 104 2.39 -8.96 6.07
CA PRO A 104 3.76 -8.90 5.54
C PRO A 104 4.29 -10.24 5.02
N GLU A 105 3.67 -11.36 5.43
CA GLU A 105 4.03 -12.71 4.96
C GLU A 105 3.26 -13.12 3.69
N GLN A 106 2.33 -12.29 3.22
CA GLN A 106 1.49 -12.59 2.07
C GLN A 106 2.13 -12.06 0.78
N ASP A 107 2.52 -12.97 -0.10
CA ASP A 107 2.96 -12.61 -1.44
C ASP A 107 1.82 -11.99 -2.26
N PHE A 108 2.17 -10.94 -3.02
CA PHE A 108 1.28 -10.36 -4.02
C PHE A 108 1.32 -11.23 -5.27
N SER A 109 0.18 -11.44 -5.91
CA SER A 109 0.15 -12.17 -7.19
C SER A 109 0.88 -11.36 -8.28
N PRO A 110 1.34 -12.01 -9.37
CA PRO A 110 1.92 -11.30 -10.51
C PRO A 110 1.04 -10.18 -11.06
N GLU A 111 -0.28 -10.38 -11.06
CA GLU A 111 -1.27 -9.39 -11.49
C GLU A 111 -1.28 -8.19 -10.54
N ALA A 112 -1.28 -8.43 -9.22
CA ALA A 112 -1.18 -7.36 -8.23
C ALA A 112 0.15 -6.58 -8.35
N MET A 113 1.26 -7.27 -8.59
CA MET A 113 2.55 -6.61 -8.86
C MET A 113 2.52 -5.78 -10.15
N THR A 114 1.80 -6.22 -11.18
CA THR A 114 1.62 -5.49 -12.45
C THR A 114 0.84 -4.18 -12.24
N VAL A 115 -0.14 -4.16 -11.34
CA VAL A 115 -0.85 -2.92 -10.98
C VAL A 115 0.10 -1.91 -10.36
N LEU A 116 0.96 -2.34 -9.42
CA LEU A 116 1.95 -1.45 -8.81
C LEU A 116 2.99 -0.96 -9.83
N GLU A 117 3.47 -1.82 -10.72
CA GLU A 117 4.40 -1.40 -11.78
C GLU A 117 3.75 -0.40 -12.76
N THR A 118 2.49 -0.62 -13.14
CA THR A 118 1.73 0.31 -13.98
C THR A 118 1.55 1.66 -13.30
N ALA A 119 1.21 1.65 -12.02
CA ALA A 119 1.01 2.86 -11.23
C ALA A 119 2.27 3.75 -11.12
N LEU A 120 3.49 3.18 -11.22
CA LEU A 120 4.74 3.96 -11.26
C LEU A 120 4.80 4.94 -12.43
N SER A 121 4.12 4.64 -13.54
CA SER A 121 4.09 5.47 -14.74
C SER A 121 2.79 6.27 -14.89
N ASP A 122 1.97 6.34 -13.83
CA ASP A 122 0.72 7.08 -13.85
C ASP A 122 0.97 8.59 -14.02
N GLU A 123 0.11 9.26 -14.79
CA GLU A 123 0.16 10.70 -15.02
C GLU A 123 0.01 11.52 -13.73
N SER A 124 -0.70 10.97 -12.74
CA SER A 124 -0.88 11.59 -11.44
C SER A 124 0.37 11.35 -10.57
N PRO A 125 1.08 12.42 -10.15
CA PRO A 125 2.22 12.28 -9.25
C PRO A 125 1.85 11.61 -7.92
N VAL A 126 0.59 11.77 -7.48
CA VAL A 126 0.10 11.14 -6.25
C VAL A 126 0.00 9.62 -6.41
N VAL A 127 -0.41 9.13 -7.58
CA VAL A 127 -0.51 7.69 -7.86
C VAL A 127 0.88 7.08 -7.94
N SER A 128 1.76 7.66 -8.77
CA SER A 128 3.12 7.12 -8.96
C SER A 128 3.95 7.17 -7.69
N GLN A 129 3.83 8.23 -6.89
CA GLN A 129 4.47 8.28 -5.56
C GLN A 129 3.90 7.23 -4.60
N SER A 130 2.57 7.01 -4.60
CA SER A 130 1.94 5.97 -3.78
C SER A 130 2.41 4.57 -4.19
N ALA A 131 2.71 4.35 -5.48
CA ALA A 131 3.19 3.07 -5.99
C ALA A 131 4.57 2.71 -5.43
N VAL A 132 5.51 3.66 -5.40
CA VAL A 132 6.84 3.42 -4.79
C VAL A 132 6.71 3.10 -3.30
N MET A 133 5.84 3.82 -2.58
CA MET A 133 5.57 3.54 -1.16
C MET A 133 4.95 2.16 -0.95
N ALA A 134 3.99 1.77 -1.80
CA ALA A 134 3.36 0.45 -1.73
C ALA A 134 4.37 -0.67 -1.98
N LEU A 135 5.25 -0.51 -2.98
CA LEU A 135 6.35 -1.45 -3.23
C LEU A 135 7.27 -1.58 -2.01
N GLY A 136 7.56 -0.49 -1.30
CA GLY A 136 8.30 -0.55 -0.04
C GLY A 136 7.60 -1.40 1.04
N GLN A 137 6.28 -1.29 1.16
CA GLN A 137 5.49 -2.11 2.09
C GLN A 137 5.41 -3.58 1.67
N VAL A 138 5.42 -3.87 0.37
CA VAL A 138 5.52 -5.24 -0.16
C VAL A 138 6.88 -5.88 0.18
N GLY A 139 7.92 -5.07 0.33
CA GLY A 139 9.21 -5.53 0.84
C GLY A 139 10.02 -6.34 -0.17
N VAL A 140 10.56 -7.50 0.26
CA VAL A 140 11.54 -8.29 -0.51
C VAL A 140 11.02 -8.70 -1.89
N GLN A 141 9.72 -9.01 -2.02
CA GLN A 141 9.13 -9.36 -3.32
C GLN A 141 9.22 -8.21 -4.34
N ALA A 142 9.15 -6.96 -3.89
CA ALA A 142 9.25 -5.77 -4.72
C ALA A 142 10.69 -5.30 -4.97
N LEU A 143 11.69 -5.98 -4.38
CA LEU A 143 13.09 -5.58 -4.42
C LEU A 143 13.64 -5.33 -5.85
N PRO A 144 13.35 -6.18 -6.87
CA PRO A 144 13.81 -5.92 -8.23
C PRO A 144 13.27 -4.60 -8.82
N LEU A 145 12.01 -4.25 -8.52
CA LEU A 145 11.41 -3.01 -8.97
C LEU A 145 11.98 -1.80 -8.21
N LEU A 146 12.16 -1.91 -6.90
CA LEU A 146 12.76 -0.85 -6.09
C LEU A 146 14.20 -0.54 -6.53
N ILE A 147 15.00 -1.57 -6.85
CA ILE A 147 16.35 -1.39 -7.42
C ILE A 147 16.29 -0.65 -8.75
N LYS A 148 15.39 -1.05 -9.66
CA LYS A 148 15.18 -0.38 -10.95
C LYS A 148 14.81 1.10 -10.77
N ILE A 149 13.92 1.40 -9.82
CA ILE A 149 13.48 2.77 -9.51
C ILE A 149 14.63 3.59 -8.91
N CYS A 150 15.40 3.02 -7.99
CA CYS A 150 16.54 3.69 -7.35
C CYS A 150 17.64 4.09 -8.34
N LYS A 151 17.76 3.36 -9.45
CA LYS A 151 18.69 3.65 -10.57
C LYS A 151 18.05 4.50 -11.68
N GLY A 152 16.81 4.95 -11.48
CA GLY A 152 16.04 5.72 -12.46
C GLY A 152 16.37 7.21 -12.47
N ALA A 153 15.75 7.94 -13.40
CA ALA A 153 15.95 9.38 -13.56
C ALA A 153 14.97 10.24 -12.73
N ASN A 154 13.87 9.66 -12.22
CA ASN A 154 12.90 10.41 -11.42
C ASN A 154 13.39 10.55 -9.97
N ILE A 155 13.95 11.72 -9.64
CA ILE A 155 14.57 11.98 -8.33
C ILE A 155 13.62 11.74 -7.14
N ALA A 156 12.32 12.08 -7.27
CA ALA A 156 11.35 11.85 -6.21
C ALA A 156 11.10 10.35 -5.97
N HIS A 157 11.05 9.57 -7.05
CA HIS A 157 10.94 8.11 -6.96
C HIS A 157 12.23 7.49 -6.44
N VAL A 158 13.40 7.98 -6.87
CA VAL A 158 14.71 7.52 -6.36
C VAL A 158 14.79 7.69 -4.86
N GLN A 159 14.41 8.86 -4.32
CA GLN A 159 14.39 9.09 -2.87
C GLN A 159 13.53 8.07 -2.14
N SER A 160 12.33 7.82 -2.66
CA SER A 160 11.35 6.94 -2.03
C SER A 160 11.78 5.47 -2.10
N ALA A 161 12.34 5.06 -3.24
CA ALA A 161 12.91 3.73 -3.41
C ALA A 161 14.15 3.55 -2.54
N ALA A 162 15.02 4.54 -2.43
CA ALA A 162 16.20 4.47 -1.58
C ALA A 162 15.83 4.30 -0.10
N MET A 163 14.81 5.03 0.37
CA MET A 163 14.27 4.87 1.72
C MET A 163 13.70 3.46 1.94
N ALA A 164 12.91 2.95 1.00
CA ALA A 164 12.35 1.60 1.08
C ALA A 164 13.46 0.53 1.09
N LEU A 165 14.45 0.65 0.22
CA LEU A 165 15.60 -0.26 0.17
C LEU A 165 16.40 -0.26 1.49
N ALA A 166 16.52 0.89 2.16
CA ALA A 166 17.18 0.98 3.46
C ALA A 166 16.40 0.30 4.60
N GLU A 167 15.09 0.09 4.44
CA GLU A 167 14.25 -0.60 5.43
C GLU A 167 14.13 -2.11 5.16
N ILE A 168 14.49 -2.57 3.95
CA ILE A 168 14.46 -3.99 3.57
C ILE A 168 15.79 -4.65 3.99
N PRO A 169 15.79 -5.65 4.88
CA PRO A 169 17.01 -6.32 5.35
C PRO A 169 17.54 -7.34 4.33
N ASP A 170 17.88 -6.89 3.12
CA ASP A 170 18.40 -7.71 2.03
C ASP A 170 19.76 -7.17 1.51
N PRO A 171 20.80 -8.01 1.34
CA PRO A 171 22.11 -7.57 0.83
C PRO A 171 22.06 -6.89 -0.54
N GLN A 172 21.11 -7.25 -1.41
CA GLN A 172 20.96 -6.61 -2.73
C GLN A 172 20.44 -5.17 -2.59
N ALA A 173 19.63 -4.89 -1.56
CA ALA A 173 19.18 -3.53 -1.26
C ALA A 173 20.35 -2.63 -0.86
N GLU A 174 21.20 -3.10 0.08
CA GLU A 174 22.41 -2.37 0.46
C GLU A 174 23.38 -2.21 -0.72
N ALA A 175 23.59 -3.27 -1.51
CA ALA A 175 24.47 -3.23 -2.67
C ALA A 175 24.01 -2.18 -3.69
N CYS A 176 22.71 -2.10 -3.97
CA CYS A 176 22.14 -1.10 -4.87
C CYS A 176 22.40 0.32 -4.36
N LEU A 177 22.15 0.60 -3.08
CA LEU A 177 22.40 1.93 -2.50
C LEU A 177 23.88 2.30 -2.58
N ARG A 178 24.80 1.38 -2.26
CA ARG A 178 26.24 1.65 -2.36
C ARG A 178 26.70 1.88 -3.80
N GLU A 179 26.13 1.15 -4.76
CA GLU A 179 26.41 1.33 -6.19
C GLU A 179 25.99 2.71 -6.66
N VAL A 180 24.73 3.11 -6.40
CA VAL A 180 24.20 4.42 -6.82
C VAL A 180 24.98 5.57 -6.16
N PHE A 181 25.37 5.43 -4.90
CA PHE A 181 26.19 6.43 -4.21
C PHE A 181 27.60 6.57 -4.81
N SER A 182 28.22 5.44 -5.17
CA SER A 182 29.64 5.40 -5.59
C SER A 182 29.84 5.67 -7.08
N ASP A 183 28.80 5.51 -7.90
CA ASP A 183 28.88 5.72 -9.34
C ASP A 183 29.00 7.23 -9.69
N PRO A 184 30.14 7.67 -10.26
CA PRO A 184 30.33 9.08 -10.65
C PRO A 184 29.36 9.55 -11.73
N ALA A 185 28.77 8.64 -12.52
CA ALA A 185 27.81 8.96 -13.56
C ALA A 185 26.39 9.19 -13.03
N THR A 186 26.10 8.80 -11.78
CA THR A 186 24.79 9.02 -11.16
C THR A 186 24.55 10.51 -10.89
N ASP A 187 23.33 10.96 -11.20
CA ASP A 187 22.87 12.32 -10.95
C ASP A 187 23.20 12.77 -9.51
N PRO A 188 23.78 13.96 -9.29
CA PRO A 188 24.15 14.41 -7.95
C PRO A 188 23.01 14.43 -6.93
N LEU A 189 21.77 14.76 -7.37
CA LEU A 189 20.60 14.73 -6.49
C LEU A 189 20.23 13.30 -6.14
N ALA A 190 20.26 12.38 -7.11
CA ALA A 190 20.02 10.96 -6.85
C ALA A 190 21.03 10.39 -5.84
N ARG A 191 22.32 10.73 -5.97
CA ARG A 191 23.36 10.36 -4.99
C ARG A 191 23.06 10.91 -3.60
N GLN A 192 22.65 12.17 -3.49
CA GLN A 192 22.28 12.79 -2.22
C GLN A 192 21.07 12.08 -1.56
N MET A 193 20.06 11.68 -2.34
CA MET A 193 18.90 10.95 -1.83
C MET A 193 19.28 9.57 -1.26
N VAL A 194 20.23 8.90 -1.92
CA VAL A 194 20.75 7.60 -1.49
C VAL A 194 21.66 7.71 -0.27
N GLU A 195 22.51 8.73 -0.20
CA GLU A 195 23.40 9.00 0.95
C GLU A 195 22.61 9.08 2.26
N ALA A 196 21.50 9.82 2.27
CA ALA A 196 20.63 9.95 3.43
C ALA A 196 20.01 8.60 3.88
N SER A 197 19.84 7.67 2.95
CA SER A 197 19.29 6.34 3.22
C SER A 197 20.37 5.37 3.73
N LEU A 198 21.59 5.44 3.19
CA LEU A 198 22.75 4.70 3.71
C LEU A 198 23.06 5.06 5.17
N GLY A 199 22.98 6.34 5.55
CA GLY A 199 23.18 6.76 6.94
C GLY A 199 22.19 6.12 7.93
N ARG A 200 20.96 5.81 7.49
CA ARG A 200 19.98 5.11 8.33
C ARG A 200 20.31 3.63 8.51
N LEU A 201 20.79 2.96 7.45
CA LEU A 201 21.25 1.57 7.52
C LEU A 201 22.42 1.39 8.50
N GLU A 202 23.35 2.36 8.52
CA GLU A 202 24.53 2.31 9.40
C GLU A 202 24.18 2.67 10.85
N GLY A 203 23.20 3.54 11.09
CA GLY A 203 22.75 3.91 12.44
C GLY A 203 21.78 2.92 13.10
N SER A 204 21.27 1.92 12.37
CA SER A 204 20.32 0.90 12.86
C SER A 204 20.97 -0.46 13.16
N ARG A 205 22.29 -0.58 12.98
CA ARG A 205 23.13 -1.74 13.31
C ARG A 205 23.93 -1.50 14.58
#